data_AF-A0A2E4CV43-F1
#
_entry.id   AF-A0A2E4CV43-F1
#
_cell.length_a   1.000
_cell.length_b   1.000
_cell.length_c   1.000
_cell.angle_alpha   90.00
_cell.angle_beta   90.00
_cell.angle_gamma   90.00
#
_symmetry.space_group_name_H-M   'P 1'
#
loop_
_entity.id
_entity.type
_entity.pdbx_description
1 polymer ?
#
loop_
_entity_poly.entity_id
_entity_poly.type
_entity_poly.pdbx_seq_one_letter_code
_entity_poly.pdbx_strand_id
1 'polypeptide(L)'
;MMGPKLTASLLGAPLLLAACAGSTDSSDDAISAPDKDADNPAAGTRPSGEPQLLTLEGRIEEGLECPVLRTPDGETYALSFRDTELGPGDYVRVSGEIADASFCMQGQGTLIVQDASKAEPPARDRDPARAGGIALTSQYVRGSWVAKGVDADCARPDFDVTANSRGMSIIETRVNGYPETGVVDVGPTPALQWDEPLPTLPIEARGPDGLAVMPAEGADPVTLAGHRIEGDGVVFVKCAD
;
A
#
# COMPACT_ATOMS: atom_id res chain seq x y z
N MET A 1 -34.32 -12.72 -58.31
CA MET A 1 -33.07 -11.92 -58.23
C MET A 1 -31.90 -12.87 -58.06
N MET A 2 -30.81 -12.57 -58.77
CA MET A 2 -29.68 -13.42 -59.14
C MET A 2 -28.93 -14.15 -58.01
N GLY A 3 -28.76 -15.46 -58.18
CA GLY A 3 -27.50 -16.22 -58.36
C GLY A 3 -26.28 -15.98 -57.42
N PRO A 4 -25.61 -17.07 -56.96
CA PRO A 4 -24.36 -17.01 -56.19
C PRO A 4 -23.14 -16.83 -57.13
N LYS A 5 -22.06 -16.21 -56.63
CA LYS A 5 -20.77 -16.17 -57.32
C LYS A 5 -19.69 -16.86 -56.49
N LEU A 6 -19.15 -17.95 -57.05
CA LEU A 6 -17.83 -18.48 -56.76
C LEU A 6 -16.74 -17.49 -57.18
N THR A 7 -15.64 -17.40 -56.42
CA THR A 7 -14.32 -17.11 -57.01
C THR A 7 -13.24 -17.74 -56.15
N ALA A 8 -12.58 -18.74 -56.71
CA ALA A 8 -11.30 -19.27 -56.27
C ALA A 8 -10.16 -18.43 -56.87
N SER A 9 -9.04 -18.27 -56.17
CA SER A 9 -7.70 -18.31 -56.78
C SER A 9 -6.59 -18.38 -55.72
N LEU A 10 -5.66 -19.29 -56.03
CA LEU A 10 -4.37 -19.56 -55.40
C LEU A 10 -3.43 -18.35 -55.46
N LEU A 11 -2.48 -18.30 -54.51
CA LEU A 11 -1.09 -17.92 -54.80
C LEU A 11 -0.15 -18.49 -53.73
N GLY A 12 0.67 -19.44 -54.14
CA GLY A 12 1.84 -19.91 -53.39
C GLY A 12 3.06 -19.04 -53.67
N ALA A 13 4.01 -19.06 -52.73
CA ALA A 13 5.38 -18.61 -52.96
C ALA A 13 6.35 -19.50 -52.15
N PRO A 14 7.25 -20.23 -52.81
CA PRO A 14 8.43 -20.85 -52.20
C PRO A 14 9.69 -20.08 -52.61
N LEU A 15 10.56 -19.71 -51.65
CA LEU A 15 11.97 -19.34 -51.86
C LEU A 15 12.61 -19.31 -50.46
N LEU A 16 13.85 -19.67 -50.18
CA LEU A 16 14.93 -20.41 -50.85
C LEU A 16 15.91 -20.71 -49.70
N LEU A 17 16.43 -21.93 -49.65
CA LEU A 17 17.56 -22.31 -48.79
C LEU A 17 18.82 -21.59 -49.27
N ALA A 18 19.49 -20.87 -48.37
CA ALA A 18 20.86 -20.42 -48.54
C ALA A 18 21.76 -21.22 -47.59
N ALA A 19 22.63 -22.03 -48.19
CA ALA A 19 23.71 -22.73 -47.52
C ALA A 19 24.86 -21.76 -47.25
N CYS A 20 25.43 -21.82 -46.04
CA CYS A 20 26.82 -21.46 -45.80
C CYS A 20 27.53 -22.72 -45.30
N ALA A 21 28.35 -23.28 -46.19
CA ALA A 21 29.43 -24.16 -45.81
C ALA A 21 30.52 -23.32 -45.12
N GLY A 22 31.04 -23.83 -44.01
CA GLY A 22 32.13 -23.21 -43.26
C GLY A 22 32.83 -24.27 -42.42
N SER A 23 33.96 -24.72 -42.95
CA SER A 23 35.04 -25.56 -42.44
C SER A 23 35.02 -26.01 -40.97
N THR A 24 35.21 -27.32 -40.80
CA THR A 24 35.82 -27.96 -39.63
C THR A 24 37.17 -27.32 -39.30
N ASP A 25 37.33 -26.85 -38.07
CA ASP A 25 38.62 -26.88 -37.39
C ASP A 25 38.38 -27.35 -35.95
N SER A 26 39.03 -28.46 -35.61
CA SER A 26 39.13 -28.97 -34.26
C SER A 26 39.95 -27.98 -33.44
N SER A 27 39.38 -27.46 -32.36
CA SER A 27 40.16 -26.84 -31.29
C SER A 27 39.47 -27.22 -29.99
N ASP A 28 40.16 -28.07 -29.26
CA ASP A 28 39.89 -28.47 -27.88
C ASP A 28 39.89 -27.23 -26.98
N ASP A 29 38.77 -26.52 -26.89
CA ASP A 29 38.55 -25.54 -25.82
C ASP A 29 37.82 -26.25 -24.68
N ALA A 30 38.65 -26.72 -23.74
CA ALA A 30 38.22 -27.15 -22.43
C ALA A 30 37.28 -26.08 -21.83
N ILE A 31 36.10 -26.52 -21.40
CA ILE A 31 35.20 -25.69 -20.59
C ILE A 31 35.94 -25.37 -19.29
N SER A 32 36.52 -24.18 -19.21
CA SER A 32 37.10 -23.65 -17.99
C SER A 32 36.02 -23.65 -16.90
N ALA A 33 36.38 -24.18 -15.72
CA ALA A 33 35.57 -24.03 -14.52
C ALA A 33 35.33 -22.53 -14.25
N PRO A 34 34.16 -22.14 -13.72
CA PRO A 34 33.86 -20.74 -13.50
C PRO A 34 34.84 -20.11 -12.50
N ASP A 35 35.43 -18.99 -12.91
CA ASP A 35 36.22 -18.12 -12.04
C ASP A 35 35.39 -17.70 -10.82
N LYS A 36 36.01 -17.74 -9.64
CA LYS A 36 35.40 -17.45 -8.35
C LYS A 36 35.24 -15.95 -8.03
N ASP A 37 35.51 -15.06 -8.98
CA ASP A 37 35.56 -13.61 -8.73
C ASP A 37 34.73 -12.81 -9.76
N ALA A 38 33.47 -13.20 -9.96
CA ALA A 38 32.49 -12.41 -10.72
C ALA A 38 31.42 -11.82 -9.80
N ASP A 39 31.81 -10.85 -8.96
CA ASP A 39 30.90 -10.04 -8.14
C ASP A 39 30.17 -8.98 -8.99
N ASN A 40 29.43 -9.42 -10.01
CA ASN A 40 28.50 -8.55 -10.71
C ASN A 40 27.18 -9.30 -10.92
N PRO A 41 26.21 -9.18 -9.99
CA PRO A 41 24.92 -9.84 -10.18
C PRO A 41 24.24 -9.26 -11.42
N ALA A 42 23.76 -10.14 -12.29
CA ALA A 42 22.87 -9.76 -13.36
C ALA A 42 21.68 -8.96 -12.79
N ALA A 43 21.30 -7.88 -13.46
CA ALA A 43 20.20 -7.03 -13.04
C ALA A 43 18.91 -7.86 -12.86
N GLY A 44 18.49 -8.04 -11.61
CA GLY A 44 17.21 -8.65 -11.25
C GLY A 44 17.27 -10.00 -10.53
N THR A 45 18.44 -10.62 -10.35
CA THR A 45 18.54 -11.79 -9.46
C THR A 45 18.89 -11.35 -8.06
N ARG A 46 17.93 -11.48 -7.13
CA ARG A 46 18.18 -11.36 -5.68
C ARG A 46 19.35 -12.29 -5.31
N PRO A 47 20.37 -11.82 -4.56
CA PRO A 47 21.40 -12.71 -4.04
C PRO A 47 20.74 -13.83 -3.23
N SER A 48 20.97 -15.08 -3.62
CA SER A 48 20.51 -16.23 -2.85
C SER A 48 21.31 -16.25 -1.55
N GLY A 49 20.63 -16.14 -0.41
CA GLY A 49 21.32 -16.24 0.87
C GLY A 49 20.48 -15.93 2.09
N GLU A 50 19.58 -14.94 2.02
CA GLU A 50 18.80 -14.57 3.20
C GLU A 50 17.32 -14.33 2.84
N PRO A 51 16.42 -15.20 3.34
CA PRO A 51 14.99 -14.98 3.19
C PRO A 51 14.58 -13.67 3.87
N GLN A 52 13.90 -12.80 3.13
CA GLN A 52 13.28 -11.63 3.74
C GLN A 52 11.96 -12.06 4.35
N LEU A 53 12.01 -12.30 5.65
CA LEU A 53 10.84 -12.45 6.48
C LEU A 53 10.10 -11.11 6.54
N LEU A 54 8.86 -11.11 6.08
CA LEU A 54 7.93 -10.00 6.20
C LEU A 54 6.84 -10.40 7.20
N THR A 55 6.41 -9.42 8.00
CA THR A 55 5.18 -9.53 8.80
C THR A 55 4.23 -8.46 8.31
N LEU A 56 3.03 -8.87 7.91
CA LEU A 56 2.01 -8.01 7.33
C LEU A 56 0.69 -8.22 8.06
N GLU A 57 -0.08 -7.15 8.21
CA GLU A 57 -1.46 -7.21 8.67
C GLU A 57 -2.40 -6.81 7.53
N GLY A 58 -3.56 -7.45 7.48
CA GLY A 58 -4.52 -7.14 6.43
C GLY A 58 -5.73 -8.05 6.43
N ARG A 59 -6.64 -7.75 5.50
CA ARG A 59 -7.84 -8.55 5.25
C ARG A 59 -7.56 -9.56 4.15
N ILE A 60 -7.94 -10.81 4.39
CA ILE A 60 -7.92 -11.82 3.34
C ILE A 60 -9.10 -11.54 2.40
N GLU A 61 -8.84 -11.47 1.11
CA GLU A 61 -9.83 -11.34 0.05
C GLU A 61 -9.72 -12.53 -0.91
N GLU A 62 -10.76 -12.75 -1.70
CA GLU A 62 -10.68 -13.65 -2.85
C GLU A 62 -9.71 -13.06 -3.87
N GLY A 63 -8.73 -13.86 -4.30
CA GLY A 63 -7.86 -13.53 -5.42
C GLY A 63 -8.16 -14.39 -6.65
N LEU A 64 -7.50 -14.05 -7.76
CA LEU A 64 -7.68 -14.69 -9.06
C LEU A 64 -7.11 -16.11 -9.09
N GLU A 65 -5.96 -16.29 -8.45
CA GLU A 65 -5.23 -17.57 -8.42
C GLU A 65 -5.22 -18.16 -7.01
N CYS A 66 -4.96 -17.31 -6.01
CA CYS A 66 -4.85 -17.65 -4.60
C CYS A 66 -5.51 -16.54 -3.78
N PRO A 67 -5.95 -16.79 -2.53
CA PRO A 67 -6.39 -15.73 -1.64
C PRO A 67 -5.32 -14.63 -1.55
N VAL A 68 -5.75 -13.38 -1.38
CA VAL A 68 -4.83 -12.24 -1.27
C VAL A 68 -4.99 -11.56 0.08
N LEU A 69 -3.89 -11.07 0.64
CA LEU A 69 -3.92 -10.15 1.76
C LEU A 69 -3.96 -8.73 1.19
N ARG A 70 -5.01 -7.97 1.53
CA ARG A 70 -5.02 -6.52 1.35
C ARG A 70 -4.62 -5.86 2.65
N THR A 71 -3.48 -5.18 2.66
CA THR A 71 -3.01 -4.42 3.83
C THR A 71 -3.87 -3.17 4.04
N PRO A 72 -3.88 -2.59 5.25
CA PRO A 72 -4.50 -1.29 5.48
C PRO A 72 -4.01 -0.21 4.53
N ASP A 73 -2.74 -0.28 4.09
CA ASP A 73 -2.07 0.65 3.16
C ASP A 73 -2.47 0.44 1.69
N GLY A 74 -3.34 -0.54 1.42
CA GLY A 74 -3.84 -0.87 0.08
C GLY A 74 -2.90 -1.76 -0.74
N GLU A 75 -1.76 -2.16 -0.17
CA GLU A 75 -0.89 -3.16 -0.78
C GLU A 75 -1.62 -4.50 -0.86
N THR A 76 -1.24 -5.32 -1.83
CA THR A 76 -1.85 -6.63 -2.06
C THR A 76 -0.77 -7.67 -2.25
N TYR A 77 -0.85 -8.77 -1.50
CA TYR A 77 0.06 -9.90 -1.60
C TYR A 77 -0.73 -11.19 -1.79
N ALA A 78 -0.33 -12.04 -2.72
CA ALA A 78 -0.91 -13.37 -2.85
C ALA A 78 -0.46 -14.24 -1.67
N LEU A 79 -1.37 -15.04 -1.10
CA LEU A 79 -1.08 -15.89 0.04
C LEU A 79 -0.97 -17.35 -0.38
N SER A 80 0.20 -17.94 -0.13
CA SER A 80 0.38 -19.39 -0.20
C SER A 80 0.28 -19.98 1.20
N PHE A 81 -0.92 -20.48 1.54
CA PHE A 81 -1.19 -21.13 2.81
C PHE A 81 -0.78 -22.60 2.81
N ARG A 82 -0.34 -23.08 3.98
CA ARG A 82 -0.19 -24.49 4.29
C ARG A 82 -1.17 -24.83 5.41
N ASP A 83 -2.43 -25.06 5.05
CA ASP A 83 -3.56 -25.34 5.94
C ASP A 83 -3.82 -24.31 7.06
N THR A 84 -4.89 -23.52 6.92
CA THR A 84 -5.34 -22.62 7.98
C THR A 84 -6.87 -22.60 8.05
N GLU A 85 -7.41 -22.33 9.23
CA GLU A 85 -8.84 -21.99 9.44
C GLU A 85 -9.17 -20.55 8.98
N LEU A 86 -8.22 -19.87 8.32
CA LEU A 86 -8.34 -18.49 7.88
C LEU A 86 -8.84 -18.45 6.45
N GLY A 87 -9.75 -17.52 6.17
CA GLY A 87 -10.36 -17.39 4.85
C GLY A 87 -10.73 -15.95 4.51
N PRO A 88 -11.30 -15.74 3.31
CA PRO A 88 -11.77 -14.43 2.89
C PRO A 88 -12.67 -13.78 3.94
N GLY A 89 -12.41 -12.51 4.24
CA GLY A 89 -13.08 -11.73 5.26
C GLY A 89 -12.34 -11.68 6.60
N ASP A 90 -11.48 -12.65 6.93
CA ASP A 90 -10.69 -12.58 8.16
C ASP A 90 -9.66 -11.44 8.09
N TYR A 91 -9.48 -10.76 9.22
CA TYR A 91 -8.36 -9.84 9.42
C TYR A 91 -7.26 -10.56 10.19
N VAL A 92 -6.04 -10.54 9.66
CA VAL A 92 -4.97 -11.43 10.12
C VAL A 92 -3.65 -10.69 10.18
N ARG A 93 -2.78 -11.16 11.08
CA ARG A 93 -1.35 -10.92 11.03
C ARG A 93 -0.70 -12.18 10.44
N VAL A 94 0.02 -12.01 9.34
CA VAL A 94 0.75 -13.09 8.66
C VAL A 94 2.23 -12.78 8.66
N SER A 95 3.06 -13.79 8.88
CA SER A 95 4.50 -13.70 8.69
C SER A 95 4.98 -14.79 7.74
N GLY A 96 5.94 -14.45 6.89
CA GLY A 96 6.41 -15.36 5.87
C GLY A 96 7.44 -14.73 4.95
N GLU A 97 7.76 -15.42 3.87
CA GLU A 97 8.78 -15.02 2.91
C GLU A 97 8.15 -14.75 1.55
N ILE A 98 8.65 -13.74 0.83
CA ILE A 98 8.26 -13.54 -0.57
C ILE A 98 8.92 -14.61 -1.43
N ALA A 99 8.11 -15.35 -2.17
CA ALA A 99 8.58 -16.34 -3.13
C ALA A 99 9.28 -15.64 -4.31
N ASP A 100 10.47 -16.11 -4.67
CA ASP A 100 11.15 -15.67 -5.90
C ASP A 100 10.38 -16.05 -7.16
N ALA A 101 9.64 -17.17 -7.12
CA ALA A 101 8.77 -17.64 -8.18
C ALA A 101 7.56 -18.39 -7.59
N SER A 102 6.39 -18.17 -8.16
CA SER A 102 5.14 -18.76 -7.70
C SER A 102 4.10 -18.81 -8.82
N PHE A 103 3.04 -19.59 -8.64
CA PHE A 103 1.86 -19.56 -9.51
C PHE A 103 0.82 -18.53 -9.07
N CYS A 104 0.92 -17.99 -7.85
CA CYS A 104 0.05 -16.94 -7.34
C CYS A 104 0.63 -15.56 -7.69
N MET A 105 0.55 -15.14 -8.94
CA MET A 105 1.23 -13.96 -9.47
C MET A 105 0.48 -12.64 -9.26
N GLN A 106 -0.52 -12.60 -8.37
CA GLN A 106 -1.29 -11.39 -8.07
C GLN A 106 -0.63 -10.51 -7.00
N GLY A 107 -0.53 -9.21 -7.30
CA GLY A 107 -0.08 -8.18 -6.35
C GLY A 107 1.43 -7.95 -6.35
N GLN A 108 1.98 -7.58 -5.19
CA GLN A 108 3.40 -7.27 -4.99
C GLN A 108 4.30 -8.52 -4.94
N GLY A 109 3.71 -9.70 -4.77
CA GLY A 109 4.41 -10.98 -4.71
C GLY A 109 3.56 -12.04 -4.03
N THR A 110 4.06 -13.28 -4.02
CA THR A 110 3.47 -14.36 -3.21
C THR A 110 4.17 -14.43 -1.87
N LEU A 111 3.43 -14.28 -0.78
CA LEU A 111 3.89 -14.57 0.57
C LEU A 111 3.69 -16.06 0.88
N ILE A 112 4.79 -16.78 1.09
CA ILE A 112 4.79 -18.14 1.63
C ILE A 112 4.58 -18.02 3.14
N VAL A 113 3.37 -18.29 3.59
CA VAL A 113 2.96 -18.08 4.98
C VAL A 113 3.61 -19.12 5.89
N GLN A 114 4.32 -18.65 6.91
CA GLN A 114 4.94 -19.48 7.95
C GLN A 114 4.12 -19.48 9.23
N ASP A 115 3.60 -18.31 9.62
CA ASP A 115 2.70 -18.14 10.76
C ASP A 115 1.57 -17.20 10.38
N ALA A 116 0.36 -17.50 10.87
CA ALA A 116 -0.81 -16.68 10.66
C ALA A 116 -1.74 -16.77 11.85
N SER A 117 -2.22 -15.62 12.31
CA SER A 117 -3.19 -15.54 13.40
C SER A 117 -4.24 -14.49 13.08
N LYS A 118 -5.46 -14.69 13.62
CA LYS A 118 -6.46 -13.62 13.58
C LYS A 118 -5.94 -12.43 14.38
N ALA A 119 -6.01 -11.27 13.78
CA ALA A 119 -5.74 -9.99 14.42
C ALA A 119 -7.04 -9.20 14.51
N GLU A 120 -7.10 -8.25 15.42
CA GLU A 120 -8.25 -7.36 15.43
C GLU A 120 -8.09 -6.32 14.32
N PRO A 121 -9.09 -6.15 13.42
CA PRO A 121 -8.99 -5.18 12.34
C PRO A 121 -8.86 -3.74 12.87
N PRO A 122 -8.43 -2.75 12.08
CA PRO A 122 -8.45 -1.35 12.50
C PRO A 122 -9.86 -0.90 12.90
N ALA A 123 -9.98 0.13 13.74
CA ALA A 123 -11.27 0.59 14.28
C ALA A 123 -12.33 0.86 13.19
N ARG A 124 -11.90 1.32 12.01
CA ARG A 124 -12.76 1.58 10.84
C ARG A 124 -13.49 0.32 10.33
N ASP A 125 -12.84 -0.83 10.46
CA ASP A 125 -13.21 -2.12 9.88
C ASP A 125 -14.05 -2.95 10.88
N ARG A 126 -13.93 -2.67 12.19
CA ARG A 126 -14.68 -3.36 13.26
C ARG A 126 -16.16 -2.93 13.31
N ASP A 127 -16.44 -1.69 12.97
CA ASP A 127 -17.78 -1.11 13.04
C ASP A 127 -17.90 0.06 12.06
N PRO A 128 -18.42 -0.17 10.83
CA PRO A 128 -18.62 0.88 9.84
C PRO A 128 -19.47 2.05 10.34
N ALA A 129 -20.33 1.82 11.34
CA ALA A 129 -21.15 2.86 11.96
C ALA A 129 -20.37 3.67 13.02
N ARG A 130 -19.34 3.09 13.66
CA ARG A 130 -18.46 3.78 14.62
C ARG A 130 -17.30 4.52 13.95
N ALA A 131 -16.93 4.11 12.74
CA ALA A 131 -16.00 4.82 11.83
C ALA A 131 -16.59 6.14 11.27
N GLY A 132 -17.76 6.57 11.76
CA GLY A 132 -18.45 7.75 11.23
C GLY A 132 -19.00 7.56 9.82
N GLY A 133 -18.97 6.36 9.23
CA GLY A 133 -19.57 5.99 7.94
C GLY A 133 -19.11 6.81 6.72
N ILE A 134 -18.18 7.74 6.90
CA ILE A 134 -17.81 8.75 5.92
C ILE A 134 -16.35 8.55 5.58
N ALA A 135 -16.09 8.30 4.30
CA ALA A 135 -14.73 8.22 3.79
C ALA A 135 -14.01 9.55 4.00
N LEU A 136 -12.82 9.51 4.60
CA LEU A 136 -11.92 10.64 4.56
C LEU A 136 -11.48 10.83 3.11
N THR A 137 -11.85 11.97 2.55
CA THR A 137 -11.45 12.39 1.20
C THR A 137 -10.68 13.68 1.31
N SER A 138 -9.93 14.05 0.26
CA SER A 138 -9.25 15.34 0.21
C SER A 138 -10.23 16.50 0.38
N GLN A 139 -11.47 16.38 -0.08
CA GLN A 139 -12.51 17.39 0.12
C GLN A 139 -12.99 17.44 1.58
N TYR A 140 -13.15 16.27 2.21
CA TYR A 140 -13.60 16.19 3.60
C TYR A 140 -12.64 16.91 4.54
N VAL A 141 -11.34 16.62 4.44
CA VAL A 141 -10.32 17.12 5.38
C VAL A 141 -9.98 18.59 5.19
N ARG A 142 -10.27 19.19 4.03
CA ARG A 142 -9.95 20.60 3.73
C ARG A 142 -10.78 21.57 4.54
N GLY A 143 -10.19 22.69 4.93
CA GLY A 143 -10.84 23.78 5.66
C GLY A 143 -10.26 23.99 7.06
N SER A 144 -10.91 24.84 7.84
CA SER A 144 -10.49 25.19 9.19
C SER A 144 -11.13 24.27 10.24
N TRP A 145 -10.34 23.89 11.25
CA TRP A 145 -10.74 22.93 12.27
C TRP A 145 -10.47 23.45 13.68
N VAL A 146 -11.34 23.08 14.62
CA VAL A 146 -11.21 23.41 16.06
C VAL A 146 -11.43 22.18 16.92
N ALA A 147 -10.70 22.03 18.01
CA ALA A 147 -10.88 20.94 18.95
C ALA A 147 -12.29 20.99 19.53
N LYS A 148 -12.97 19.84 19.54
CA LYS A 148 -14.31 19.71 20.09
C LYS A 148 -14.27 19.98 21.58
N GLY A 149 -14.99 21.01 22.02
CA GLY A 149 -15.07 21.36 23.43
C GLY A 149 -15.84 22.66 23.66
N VAL A 150 -15.95 23.05 24.93
CA VAL A 150 -16.59 24.32 25.31
C VAL A 150 -15.78 25.56 24.88
N ASP A 151 -14.49 25.37 24.63
CA ASP A 151 -13.54 26.43 24.24
C ASP A 151 -13.30 26.50 22.72
N ALA A 152 -14.09 25.76 21.92
CA ALA A 152 -13.96 25.76 20.46
C ALA A 152 -14.26 27.17 19.88
N ASP A 153 -13.32 27.73 19.12
CA ASP A 153 -13.42 29.09 18.57
C ASP A 153 -13.11 29.10 17.07
N CYS A 154 -14.14 29.03 16.22
CA CYS A 154 -13.96 29.06 14.77
C CYS A 154 -13.46 30.40 14.21
N ALA A 155 -13.45 31.47 15.01
CA ALA A 155 -12.77 32.70 14.59
C ALA A 155 -11.24 32.59 14.73
N ARG A 156 -10.75 31.57 15.45
CA ARG A 156 -9.34 31.26 15.66
C ARG A 156 -9.13 29.74 15.60
N PRO A 157 -9.17 29.15 14.40
CA PRO A 157 -9.05 27.72 14.23
C PRO A 157 -7.70 27.20 14.73
N ASP A 158 -7.70 25.96 15.21
CA ASP A 158 -6.52 25.26 15.72
C ASP A 158 -5.56 24.89 14.60
N PHE A 159 -6.12 24.56 13.43
CA PHE A 159 -5.37 24.36 12.20
C PHE A 159 -6.25 24.54 10.97
N ASP A 160 -5.59 24.72 9.84
CA ASP A 160 -6.21 24.71 8.52
C ASP A 160 -5.59 23.60 7.66
N VAL A 161 -6.41 23.00 6.82
CA VAL A 161 -5.98 22.04 5.81
C VAL A 161 -6.28 22.60 4.43
N THR A 162 -5.23 22.90 3.67
CA THR A 162 -5.32 23.48 2.34
C THR A 162 -4.89 22.48 1.27
N ALA A 163 -5.16 22.78 -0.01
CA ALA A 163 -4.61 22.02 -1.12
C ALA A 163 -3.37 22.70 -1.67
N ASN A 164 -2.28 21.96 -1.90
CA ASN A 164 -1.14 22.49 -2.64
C ASN A 164 -1.33 22.38 -4.16
N SER A 165 -0.34 22.85 -4.92
CA SER A 165 -0.33 22.81 -6.39
C SER A 165 -0.38 21.41 -7.01
N ARG A 166 -0.06 20.37 -6.23
CA ARG A 166 -0.15 18.95 -6.62
C ARG A 166 -1.45 18.29 -6.17
N GLY A 167 -2.37 19.05 -5.55
CA GLY A 167 -3.65 18.56 -5.05
C GLY A 167 -3.58 17.83 -3.71
N MET A 168 -2.40 17.72 -3.10
CA MET A 168 -2.22 17.11 -1.77
C MET A 168 -2.82 18.02 -0.69
N SER A 169 -3.42 17.42 0.33
CA SER A 169 -3.93 18.13 1.50
C SER A 169 -2.77 18.42 2.46
N ILE A 170 -2.53 19.69 2.75
CA ILE A 170 -1.44 20.20 3.59
C ILE A 170 -2.03 20.79 4.85
N ILE A 171 -1.54 20.37 6.01
CA ILE A 171 -1.90 20.92 7.30
C ILE A 171 -0.81 21.87 7.77
N GLU A 172 -1.20 23.06 8.23
CA GLU A 172 -0.31 24.01 8.88
C GLU A 172 -0.80 24.26 10.31
N THR A 173 0.03 23.97 11.30
CA THR A 173 -0.34 24.09 12.72
C THR A 173 0.89 24.15 13.61
N ARG A 174 0.72 24.01 14.93
CA ARG A 174 1.82 23.79 15.87
C ARG A 174 1.85 22.35 16.35
N VAL A 175 3.01 21.72 16.29
CA VAL A 175 3.26 20.40 16.89
C VAL A 175 4.32 20.56 17.97
N ASN A 176 4.02 20.08 19.18
CA ASN A 176 4.85 20.28 20.37
C ASN A 176 5.23 21.76 20.64
N GLY A 177 4.35 22.68 20.23
CA GLY A 177 4.54 24.13 20.39
C GLY A 177 5.30 24.81 19.25
N TYR A 178 5.86 24.07 18.29
CA TYR A 178 6.60 24.61 17.16
C TYR A 178 5.71 24.64 15.91
N PRO A 179 5.77 25.69 15.06
CA PRO A 179 5.07 25.71 13.79
C PRO A 179 5.57 24.59 12.88
N GLU A 180 4.66 23.78 12.36
CA GLU A 180 4.96 22.66 11.48
C GLU A 180 4.00 22.63 10.30
N THR A 181 4.50 22.08 9.19
CA THR A 181 3.72 21.80 7.99
C THR A 181 3.76 20.30 7.72
N GLY A 182 2.60 19.69 7.52
CA GLY A 182 2.47 18.26 7.30
C GLY A 182 1.57 17.94 6.12
N VAL A 183 1.51 16.65 5.79
CA VAL A 183 0.60 16.10 4.79
C VAL A 183 -0.55 15.41 5.51
N VAL A 184 -1.78 15.71 5.08
CA VAL A 184 -2.96 14.93 5.48
C VAL A 184 -3.14 13.83 4.44
N ASP A 185 -2.63 12.65 4.76
CA ASP A 185 -2.83 11.46 3.96
C ASP A 185 -4.25 10.93 4.22
N VAL A 186 -5.06 10.85 3.17
CA VAL A 186 -6.42 10.29 3.19
C VAL A 186 -6.49 8.97 2.42
N GLY A 187 -5.33 8.38 2.18
CA GLY A 187 -5.18 7.09 1.54
C GLY A 187 -5.70 5.95 2.40
N PRO A 188 -5.25 4.72 2.12
CA PRO A 188 -5.78 3.55 2.78
C PRO A 188 -5.55 3.53 4.29
N THR A 189 -4.49 4.18 4.82
CA THR A 189 -4.28 4.45 6.26
C THR A 189 -4.23 5.95 6.53
N PRO A 190 -5.39 6.61 6.71
CA PRO A 190 -5.43 8.04 6.87
C PRO A 190 -4.62 8.49 8.08
N ALA A 191 -3.74 9.48 7.88
CA ALA A 191 -2.91 10.02 8.95
C ALA A 191 -2.44 11.44 8.67
N LEU A 192 -2.04 12.13 9.73
CA LEU A 192 -1.20 13.32 9.64
C LEU A 192 0.26 12.86 9.61
N GLN A 193 0.94 13.13 8.51
CA GLN A 193 2.34 12.83 8.30
C GLN A 193 3.16 14.11 8.38
N TRP A 194 4.31 14.00 9.04
CA TRP A 194 5.23 15.10 9.29
C TRP A 194 6.63 14.68 8.86
N ASP A 195 7.53 15.64 8.75
CA ASP A 195 8.95 15.33 8.62
C ASP A 195 9.47 14.70 9.92
N GLU A 196 10.48 13.84 9.79
CA GLU A 196 11.16 13.27 10.96
C GLU A 196 11.71 14.40 11.87
N PRO A 197 11.62 14.27 13.20
CA PRO A 197 11.36 13.05 13.97
C PRO A 197 9.91 12.89 14.46
N LEU A 198 8.95 13.67 13.92
CA LEU A 198 7.59 13.67 14.43
C LEU A 198 6.86 12.37 14.04
N PRO A 199 6.10 11.75 14.95
CA PRO A 199 5.39 10.52 14.64
C PRO A 199 4.16 10.80 13.78
N THR A 200 3.83 9.83 12.92
CA THR A 200 2.59 9.83 12.14
C THR A 200 1.39 9.66 13.06
N LEU A 201 0.42 10.58 12.99
CA LEU A 201 -0.79 10.53 13.83
C LEU A 201 -1.97 9.99 13.02
N PRO A 202 -2.52 8.80 13.34
CA PRO A 202 -3.67 8.26 12.63
C PRO A 202 -4.88 9.19 12.74
N ILE A 203 -5.72 9.24 11.70
CA ILE A 203 -6.96 10.03 11.69
C ILE A 203 -8.17 9.24 11.23
N GLU A 204 -9.35 9.66 11.66
CA GLU A 204 -10.62 9.06 11.28
C GLU A 204 -11.76 10.08 11.27
N ALA A 205 -12.78 9.83 10.44
CA ALA A 205 -14.00 10.64 10.45
C ALA A 205 -14.87 10.30 11.68
N ARG A 206 -15.46 11.33 12.27
CA ARG A 206 -16.40 11.28 13.39
C ARG A 206 -17.66 12.06 13.03
N GLY A 207 -18.42 11.51 12.08
CA GLY A 207 -19.60 12.16 11.49
C GLY A 207 -19.23 13.12 10.36
N PRO A 208 -20.17 13.97 9.90
CA PRO A 208 -19.97 14.82 8.72
C PRO A 208 -18.90 15.89 8.88
N ASP A 209 -18.70 16.36 10.10
CA ASP A 209 -17.83 17.51 10.38
C ASP A 209 -16.79 17.20 11.47
N GLY A 210 -16.56 15.93 11.81
CA GLY A 210 -15.65 15.54 12.90
C GLY A 210 -14.41 14.82 12.41
N LEU A 211 -13.22 15.22 12.83
CA LEU A 211 -11.96 14.55 12.53
C LEU A 211 -11.30 14.14 13.85
N ALA A 212 -11.24 12.85 14.15
CA ALA A 212 -10.45 12.36 15.27
C ALA A 212 -8.99 12.20 14.85
N VAL A 213 -8.09 12.68 15.70
CA VAL A 213 -6.64 12.48 15.61
C VAL A 213 -6.22 11.62 16.80
N MET A 214 -5.63 10.47 16.51
CA MET A 214 -5.26 9.44 17.48
C MET A 214 -3.75 9.49 17.79
N PRO A 215 -3.32 9.02 18.97
CA PRO A 215 -1.90 8.89 19.26
C PRO A 215 -1.23 7.87 18.34
N ALA A 216 0.05 8.11 18.05
CA ALA A 216 0.87 7.12 17.35
C ALA A 216 1.19 5.94 18.27
N GLU A 217 1.15 4.71 17.73
CA GLU A 217 1.48 3.52 18.50
C GLU A 217 2.97 3.48 18.87
N GLY A 218 3.27 3.23 20.15
CA GLY A 218 4.64 3.07 20.64
C GLY A 218 5.50 4.35 20.63
N ALA A 219 4.91 5.52 20.36
CA ALA A 219 5.59 6.81 20.39
C ALA A 219 5.20 7.64 21.64
N ASP A 220 6.03 8.62 21.96
CA ASP A 220 5.70 9.60 23.01
C ASP A 220 4.49 10.47 22.60
N PRO A 221 3.63 10.87 23.55
CA PRO A 221 2.51 11.76 23.26
C PRO A 221 2.94 13.09 22.65
N VAL A 222 2.23 13.49 21.62
CA VAL A 222 2.47 14.74 20.89
C VAL A 222 1.38 15.75 21.25
N THR A 223 1.73 17.03 21.25
CA THR A 223 0.76 18.12 21.36
C THR A 223 0.47 18.71 19.97
N LEU A 224 -0.76 18.58 19.48
CA LEU A 224 -1.20 19.14 18.20
C LEU A 224 -2.10 20.35 18.45
N ALA A 225 -1.72 21.50 17.90
CA ALA A 225 -2.40 22.78 18.10
C ALA A 225 -2.61 23.18 19.58
N GLY A 226 -1.78 22.66 20.49
CA GLY A 226 -1.94 22.86 21.94
C GLY A 226 -2.75 21.77 22.66
N HIS A 227 -3.31 20.82 21.92
CA HIS A 227 -4.03 19.67 22.47
C HIS A 227 -3.15 18.43 22.53
N ARG A 228 -3.02 17.85 23.72
CA ARG A 228 -2.26 16.62 23.92
C ARG A 228 -3.01 15.45 23.30
N ILE A 229 -2.36 14.75 22.37
CA ILE A 229 -2.90 13.57 21.68
C ILE A 229 -2.47 12.33 22.46
N GLU A 230 -3.39 11.79 23.26
CA GLU A 230 -3.20 10.60 24.09
C GLU A 230 -4.53 9.87 24.33
N GLY A 231 -4.48 8.64 24.85
CA GLY A 231 -5.68 7.84 25.13
C GLY A 231 -6.51 7.61 23.86
N ASP A 232 -7.78 8.03 23.89
CA ASP A 232 -8.70 7.92 22.76
C ASP A 232 -8.47 8.97 21.65
N GLY A 233 -7.47 9.86 21.83
CA GLY A 233 -7.17 10.95 20.91
C GLY A 233 -8.03 12.20 21.12
N VAL A 234 -8.01 13.11 20.15
CA VAL A 234 -8.76 14.37 20.17
C VAL A 234 -9.62 14.48 18.93
N VAL A 235 -10.88 14.85 19.12
CA VAL A 235 -11.82 15.12 18.01
C VAL A 235 -11.78 16.60 17.70
N PHE A 236 -11.52 16.95 16.45
CA PHE A 236 -11.68 18.28 15.90
C PHE A 236 -12.99 18.37 15.12
N VAL A 237 -13.62 19.54 15.12
CA VAL A 237 -14.85 19.84 14.39
C VAL A 237 -14.53 20.87 13.32
N LYS A 238 -15.08 20.66 12.13
CA LYS A 238 -14.94 21.57 11.01
C LYS A 238 -15.69 22.86 11.29
N CYS A 239 -15.05 23.99 11.03
CA CYS A 239 -15.71 25.28 11.07
C CYS A 239 -16.59 25.46 9.84
N ALA A 240 -17.74 26.10 10.04
CA ALA A 240 -18.57 26.54 8.93
C ALA A 240 -17.86 27.70 8.21
N ASP A 241 -17.85 27.63 6.88
CA ASP A 241 -17.38 28.70 6.00
C ASP A 241 -18.27 29.96 6.09
#